data_AF-A0A414R904-F1
#
_entry.id   AF-A0A414R904-F1
#
_cell.length_a   1.000
_cell.length_b   1.000
_cell.length_c   1.000
_cell.angle_alpha   90.00
_cell.angle_beta   90.00
_cell.angle_gamma   90.00
#
_symmetry.space_group_name_H-M   'P 1'
#
loop_
_entity.id
_entity.type
_entity.pdbx_description
1 polymer ?
#
loop_
_entity_poly.entity_id
_entity_poly.type
_entity_poly.pdbx_seq_one_letter_code
_entity_poly.pdbx_strand_id
1 'polypeptide(L)' 'MKLFLCSHFSSVGSLIKEEIENKKVAFIPTAS' A
#
# COMPACT_ATOMS: atom_id res chain seq x y z
N MET A 1 4.45 0.84 15.58
CA MET A 1 4.20 0.19 14.28
C MET A 1 3.26 1.07 13.48
N LYS A 2 3.43 1.21 12.16
CA LYS A 2 2.53 1.98 11.28
C LYS A 2 1.92 1.01 10.26
N LEU A 3 0.60 0.91 10.24
CA LEU A 3 -0.17 -0.06 9.44
C LEU A 3 -1.26 0.68 8.65
N PHE A 4 -1.45 0.31 7.39
CA PHE A 4 -2.57 0.74 6.56
C PHE A 4 -3.33 -0.52 6.12
N LEU A 5 -4.58 -0.63 6.53
CA LEU A 5 -5.45 -1.78 6.23
C LEU A 5 -6.56 -1.32 5.30
N CYS A 6 -6.81 -2.08 4.22
CA CYS A 6 -7.85 -1.77 3.25
C CYS A 6 -8.45 -3.04 2.67
N SER A 7 -9.75 -3.01 2.32
CA SER A 7 -10.42 -4.14 1.66
C SER A 7 -10.08 -4.25 0.18
N HIS A 8 -9.88 -3.10 -0.49
CA HIS A 8 -9.49 -3.03 -1.90
C HIS A 8 -8.49 -1.90 -2.09
N PHE A 9 -7.22 -2.25 -2.34
CA PHE A 9 -6.15 -1.26 -2.48
C PHE A 9 -6.37 -0.31 -3.67
N SER A 10 -7.04 -0.77 -4.73
CA SER A 10 -7.35 0.04 -5.92
C SER A 10 -8.16 1.31 -5.62
N SER A 11 -9.05 1.27 -4.64
CA SER A 11 -9.94 2.40 -4.32
C SER A 11 -9.32 3.40 -3.35
N VAL A 12 -8.33 3.00 -2.56
CA VAL A 12 -7.81 3.80 -1.42
C VAL A 12 -6.29 3.97 -1.40
N GLY A 13 -5.56 3.33 -2.32
CA GLY A 13 -4.10 3.38 -2.37
C GLY A 13 -3.53 4.78 -2.57
N SER A 14 -4.31 5.71 -3.13
CA SER A 14 -3.93 7.12 -3.26
C SER A 14 -3.74 7.83 -1.91
N LEU A 15 -4.41 7.37 -0.84
CA LEU A 15 -4.31 7.98 0.50
C LEU A 15 -2.93 7.86 1.12
N ILE A 16 -2.14 6.86 0.72
CA ILE A 16 -0.78 6.63 1.23
C ILE A 16 0.30 7.01 0.22
N LYS A 17 -0.08 7.57 -0.95
CA LYS A 17 0.82 7.79 -2.08
C LYS A 17 2.05 8.61 -1.68
N GLU A 18 1.86 9.72 -0.99
CA GLU A 18 2.95 10.60 -0.53
C GLU A 18 3.88 9.88 0.46
N GLU A 19 3.34 8.96 1.27
CA GLU A 19 4.13 8.25 2.27
C GLU A 19 5.02 7.16 1.66
N ILE A 20 4.64 6.62 0.50
CA ILE A 20 5.37 5.57 -0.22
C ILE A 20 6.19 6.11 -1.40
N GLU A 21 5.94 7.35 -1.83
CA GLU A 21 6.67 7.99 -2.91
C GLU A 21 8.17 8.03 -2.59
N ASN A 22 9.00 7.68 -3.58
CA ASN A 22 10.45 7.54 -3.46
C ASN A 22 10.94 6.50 -2.42
N LYS A 23 10.07 5.65 -1.89
CA LYS A 23 10.46 4.51 -1.04
C LYS A 23 10.49 3.21 -1.84
N LYS A 24 11.36 2.31 -1.43
CA LYS A 24 11.36 0.94 -1.95
C LYS A 24 10.18 0.18 -1.36
N VAL A 25 9.33 -0.36 -2.22
CA VAL A 25 8.15 -1.15 -1.86
C VAL A 25 8.38 -2.59 -2.30
N ALA A 26 8.16 -3.54 -1.39
CA ALA A 26 8.10 -4.95 -1.73
C ALA A 26 6.63 -5.33 -1.97
N PHE A 27 6.32 -5.82 -3.17
CA PHE A 27 5.01 -6.37 -3.48
C PHE A 27 5.03 -7.89 -3.30
N ILE A 28 4.11 -8.42 -2.48
CA ILE A 28 4.04 -9.84 -2.12
C ILE A 28 2.69 -10.38 -2.63
N PRO A 29 2.64 -10.98 -3.85
CA PRO A 29 1.39 -11.42 -4.48
C PRO A 29 0.90 -12.81 -4.04
N THR A 30 1.39 -13.36 -2.92
CA THR A 30 1.12 -14.77 -2.54
C THR A 30 -0.36 -15.06 -2.27
N ALA A 31 -1.17 -14.04 -1.98
CA ALA A 31 -2.58 -14.18 -1.63
C ALA A 31 -3.55 -13.64 -2.70
N SER A 32 -3.04 -13.27 -3.88
CA SER A 32 -3.86 -12.72 -4.99
C SER A 32 -4.75 -13.78 -5.63
#